data_AF-A0A2W4R0U4-F1
#
_entry.id   AF-A0A2W4R0U4-F1
#
_cell.length_a   1.000
_cell.length_b   1.000
_cell.length_c   1.000
_cell.angle_alpha   90.00
_cell.angle_beta   90.00
_cell.angle_gamma   90.00
#
_symmetry.space_group_name_H-M   'P 1'
#
loop_
_entity.id
_entity.type
_entity.pdbx_description
1 polymer ?
#
loop_
_entity_poly.entity_id
_entity_poly.type
_entity_poly.pdbx_seq_one_letter_code
_entity_poly.pdbx_strand_id
1 'polypeptide(L)'
;MPPSGGGAAQIGCPADLSGGPCRNDGQNILSLLFGNHMPQQTATKLTTGLHYEKLWQAIGWIMVLIVIWLSLTPRPPQLPSFFGWDKAHHVTAYAGLMYWFGVSFHRHWRWPVFLLFMGGGLEILQGLSGLRSNDPYDMLANMIGVVVGLFLIDTPLGGWLRIVDRMLAEQLKKIPPCQ
;
A
#
# COMPACT_ATOMS: atom_id res chain seq x y z
N MET A 1 68.04 -34.87 -44.51
CA MET A 1 67.93 -33.42 -44.24
C MET A 1 67.19 -33.24 -42.92
N PRO A 2 67.81 -32.66 -41.88
CA PRO A 2 67.20 -32.33 -40.58
C PRO A 2 66.50 -30.95 -40.64
N PRO A 3 65.66 -30.56 -39.66
CA PRO A 3 66.10 -29.93 -38.39
C PRO A 3 65.43 -30.56 -37.15
N SER A 4 66.08 -30.77 -35.99
CA SER A 4 66.70 -29.85 -35.01
C SER A 4 65.71 -29.13 -34.08
N GLY A 5 65.55 -29.64 -32.85
CA GLY A 5 65.84 -28.89 -31.60
C GLY A 5 64.62 -28.13 -31.07
N GLY A 6 64.34 -27.96 -29.79
CA GLY A 6 64.90 -28.25 -28.46
C GLY A 6 63.90 -27.56 -27.51
N GLY A 7 63.40 -28.18 -26.44
CA GLY A 7 64.03 -28.21 -25.13
C GLY A 7 63.07 -27.62 -24.07
N ALA A 8 63.08 -28.23 -22.87
CA ALA A 8 62.61 -27.74 -21.55
C ALA A 8 61.11 -27.36 -21.41
N ALA A 9 60.41 -27.57 -20.30
CA ALA A 9 60.77 -27.98 -18.95
C ALA A 9 59.58 -28.72 -18.32
N GLN A 10 59.90 -29.76 -17.56
CA GLN A 10 59.00 -30.34 -16.57
C GLN A 10 58.83 -29.32 -15.43
N ILE A 11 57.60 -28.85 -15.21
CA ILE A 11 57.19 -28.30 -13.92
C ILE A 11 56.03 -29.18 -13.47
N GLY A 12 56.34 -30.09 -12.55
CA GLY A 12 55.34 -30.94 -11.92
C GLY A 12 54.41 -30.10 -11.06
N CYS A 13 53.11 -30.23 -11.29
CA CYS A 13 52.11 -30.00 -10.26
C CYS A 13 51.75 -31.34 -9.62
N PRO A 14 51.68 -31.42 -8.28
CA PRO A 14 51.36 -32.68 -7.60
C PRO A 14 49.95 -33.13 -7.97
N ALA A 15 49.81 -34.43 -8.19
CA ALA A 15 48.53 -35.10 -8.18
C ALA A 15 47.94 -34.98 -6.77
N ASP A 16 46.89 -34.17 -6.62
CA ASP A 16 45.94 -34.34 -5.52
C ASP A 16 44.73 -35.11 -6.04
N LEU A 17 44.53 -36.25 -5.40
CA LEU A 17 43.54 -37.27 -5.67
C LEU A 17 42.27 -36.90 -4.91
N SER A 18 41.39 -36.13 -5.55
CA SER A 18 40.02 -35.95 -5.08
C SER A 18 39.08 -35.98 -6.29
N GLY A 19 38.50 -37.15 -6.54
CA GLY A 19 37.54 -37.41 -7.61
C GLY A 19 36.20 -36.74 -7.36
N GLY A 20 36.14 -35.42 -7.56
CA GLY A 20 34.88 -34.68 -7.70
C GLY A 20 34.50 -34.54 -9.18
N PRO A 21 33.22 -34.65 -9.57
CA PRO A 21 32.81 -34.42 -10.95
C PRO A 21 33.11 -32.96 -11.33
N CYS A 22 33.80 -32.76 -12.45
CA CYS A 22 33.93 -31.47 -13.11
C CYS A 22 32.53 -30.91 -13.38
N ARG A 23 32.07 -30.01 -12.51
CA ARG A 23 30.85 -29.25 -12.71
C ARG A 23 31.10 -28.32 -13.90
N ASN A 24 30.42 -28.61 -15.00
CA ASN A 24 30.44 -27.79 -16.20
C ASN A 24 29.64 -26.51 -15.91
N ASP A 25 30.23 -25.59 -15.17
CA ASP A 25 29.65 -24.28 -14.95
C ASP A 25 29.83 -23.51 -16.25
N GLY A 26 28.76 -23.43 -17.03
CA GLY A 26 28.63 -22.54 -18.18
C GLY A 26 28.74 -21.09 -17.74
N GLN A 27 29.94 -20.67 -17.35
CA GLN A 27 30.31 -19.29 -17.13
C GLN A 27 30.33 -18.64 -18.50
N ASN A 28 29.20 -18.00 -18.83
CA ASN A 28 29.09 -17.11 -19.97
C ASN A 28 30.28 -16.15 -19.94
N ILE A 29 31.05 -16.14 -21.02
CA ILE A 29 32.20 -15.26 -21.29
C ILE A 29 31.85 -13.76 -21.14
N LEU A 30 30.55 -13.43 -21.02
CA LEU A 30 30.01 -12.11 -20.72
C LEU A 30 30.19 -11.67 -19.26
N SER A 31 30.36 -12.57 -18.28
CA SER A 31 30.54 -12.18 -16.87
C SER A 31 31.97 -11.74 -16.53
N LEU A 32 32.94 -12.03 -17.40
CA LEU A 32 34.34 -11.64 -17.22
C LEU A 32 34.67 -10.27 -17.86
N LEU A 33 33.81 -9.76 -18.74
CA LEU A 33 34.01 -8.47 -19.42
C LEU A 33 33.22 -7.32 -18.81
N PHE A 34 32.22 -7.61 -17.98
CA PHE A 34 31.47 -6.61 -17.23
C PHE A 34 31.66 -6.85 -15.73
N GLY A 35 32.59 -6.09 -15.14
CA GLY A 35 32.75 -6.00 -13.71
C GLY A 35 31.46 -5.49 -13.07
N ASN A 36 30.64 -6.39 -12.54
CA ASN A 36 29.45 -6.03 -11.78
C ASN A 36 29.85 -5.64 -10.35
N HIS A 37 30.55 -4.50 -10.21
CA HIS A 37 30.51 -3.72 -8.98
C HIS A 37 29.27 -2.84 -9.00
N MET A 38 28.10 -3.46 -8.96
CA MET A 38 26.90 -2.76 -8.53
C MET A 38 26.94 -2.80 -7.00
N PRO A 39 27.10 -1.65 -6.31
CA PRO A 39 27.00 -1.64 -4.87
C PRO A 39 25.64 -2.23 -4.54
N GLN A 40 25.66 -3.31 -3.77
CA GLN A 40 24.52 -3.85 -3.07
C GLN A 40 24.07 -2.73 -2.12
N GLN A 41 23.36 -1.74 -2.66
CA GLN A 41 22.60 -0.78 -1.90
C GLN A 41 21.66 -1.63 -1.08
N THR A 42 22.09 -1.86 0.16
CA THR A 42 21.25 -1.98 1.35
C THR A 42 19.83 -2.24 0.92
N ALA A 43 19.50 -3.52 0.74
CA ALA A 43 18.14 -3.98 0.83
C ALA A 43 17.70 -3.58 2.25
N THR A 44 17.34 -2.31 2.41
CA THR A 44 16.60 -1.79 3.52
C THR A 44 15.43 -2.72 3.58
N LYS A 45 15.44 -3.57 4.60
CA LYS A 45 14.34 -4.37 5.07
C LYS A 45 13.08 -3.58 4.73
N LEU A 46 12.39 -3.95 3.65
CA LEU A 46 11.16 -3.27 3.24
C LEU A 46 10.21 -3.59 4.37
N THR A 47 10.17 -2.73 5.39
CA THR A 47 9.22 -2.86 6.48
C THR A 47 7.88 -2.61 5.81
N THR A 48 7.21 -3.71 5.48
CA THR A 48 5.99 -3.72 4.69
C THR A 48 4.81 -3.09 5.47
N GLY A 49 5.02 -2.70 6.73
CA GLY A 49 4.03 -2.09 7.62
C GLY A 49 4.30 -0.62 7.94
N LEU A 50 3.26 0.06 8.40
CA LEU A 50 3.32 1.44 8.90
C LEU A 50 3.92 1.45 10.32
N HIS A 51 4.77 2.43 10.62
CA HIS A 51 5.34 2.61 11.96
C HIS A 51 4.26 3.01 12.97
N TYR A 52 3.29 3.83 12.54
CA TYR A 52 2.21 4.32 13.39
C TYR A 52 0.85 3.78 12.96
N GLU A 53 0.71 2.46 12.76
CA GLU A 53 -0.55 1.85 12.28
C GLU A 53 -1.77 2.32 13.08
N LYS A 54 -1.66 2.36 14.41
CA LYS A 54 -2.78 2.67 15.32
C LYS A 54 -3.25 4.11 15.16
N LEU A 55 -2.34 5.03 14.87
CA LEU A 55 -2.66 6.43 14.61
C LEU A 55 -3.50 6.55 13.34
N TRP A 56 -3.06 5.92 12.26
CA TRP A 56 -3.75 5.96 10.96
C TRP A 56 -5.10 5.26 11.01
N GLN A 57 -5.20 4.14 11.74
CA GLN A 57 -6.45 3.45 12.01
C GLN A 57 -7.40 4.30 12.85
N ALA A 58 -6.90 5.00 13.88
CA ALA A 58 -7.70 5.92 14.70
C ALA A 58 -8.28 7.06 13.86
N ILE A 59 -7.51 7.63 12.92
CA ILE A 59 -8.01 8.63 11.96
C ILE A 59 -9.16 8.04 11.13
N GLY A 60 -9.03 6.80 10.65
CA GLY A 60 -10.10 6.13 9.91
C GLY A 60 -11.39 5.99 10.73
N TRP A 61 -11.28 5.61 12.00
CA TRP A 61 -12.43 5.54 12.91
C TRP A 61 -13.03 6.91 13.20
N ILE A 62 -12.22 7.96 13.34
CA ILE A 62 -12.71 9.34 13.49
C ILE A 62 -13.49 9.77 12.24
N MET A 63 -13.02 9.42 11.04
CA MET A 63 -13.75 9.69 9.80
C MET A 63 -15.12 9.00 9.79
N VAL A 64 -15.20 7.75 10.26
CA VAL A 64 -16.49 7.03 10.40
C VAL A 64 -17.43 7.79 11.33
N LEU A 65 -16.94 8.23 12.49
CA LEU A 65 -17.73 9.00 13.45
C LEU A 65 -18.23 10.32 12.85
N ILE A 66 -17.39 11.02 12.09
CA ILE A 66 -17.75 12.25 11.38
C ILE A 66 -18.86 11.97 10.36
N VAL A 67 -18.76 10.91 9.56
CA VAL A 67 -19.79 10.54 8.58
C VAL A 67 -21.11 10.21 9.26
N ILE A 68 -21.10 9.40 10.33
CA ILE A 68 -22.30 9.10 11.12
C ILE A 68 -22.93 10.39 11.66
N TRP A 69 -22.12 11.27 12.24
CA TRP A 69 -22.60 12.53 12.81
C TRP A 69 -23.21 13.44 11.75
N LEU A 70 -22.55 13.61 10.60
CA LEU A 70 -23.06 14.42 9.48
C LEU A 70 -24.35 13.83 8.90
N SER A 71 -24.45 12.51 8.76
CA SER A 71 -25.65 11.84 8.25
C SER A 71 -26.85 12.00 9.18
N LEU A 72 -26.65 12.02 10.50
CA LEU A 72 -27.72 12.16 11.49
C LEU A 72 -27.99 13.62 11.90
N THR A 73 -27.28 14.58 11.32
CA THR A 73 -27.49 16.01 11.62
C THR A 73 -28.65 16.56 10.78
N PRO A 74 -29.72 17.15 11.38
CA PRO A 74 -30.94 17.54 10.67
C PRO A 74 -30.78 18.68 9.64
N ARG A 75 -29.71 19.47 9.73
CA ARG A 75 -29.45 20.64 8.86
C ARG A 75 -27.94 20.79 8.61
N PRO A 76 -27.32 19.93 7.79
CA PRO A 76 -25.94 20.14 7.39
C PRO A 76 -25.83 21.47 6.63
N PRO A 77 -24.65 22.13 6.63
CA PRO A 77 -24.42 23.36 5.88
C PRO A 77 -24.88 23.18 4.42
N GLN A 78 -25.91 23.93 4.02
CA GLN A 78 -26.49 23.78 2.69
C GLN A 78 -25.57 24.46 1.67
N LEU A 79 -24.81 23.64 0.94
CA LEU A 79 -24.15 24.04 -0.30
C LEU A 79 -25.23 24.19 -1.41
N PRO A 80 -24.94 24.91 -2.51
CA PRO A 80 -25.93 25.17 -3.56
C PRO A 80 -26.65 23.89 -3.99
N SER A 81 -27.97 23.88 -3.88
CA SER A 81 -28.85 22.74 -4.15
C SER A 81 -28.96 22.46 -5.66
N PHE A 82 -27.84 22.13 -6.29
CA PHE A 82 -27.85 21.49 -7.61
C PHE A 82 -28.25 20.03 -7.46
N PHE A 83 -29.06 19.54 -8.40
CA PHE A 83 -29.45 18.13 -8.51
C PHE A 83 -28.19 17.23 -8.45
N GLY A 84 -28.09 16.37 -7.45
CA GLY A 84 -27.01 15.38 -7.32
C GLY A 84 -25.82 15.76 -6.43
N TRP A 85 -25.77 16.98 -5.88
CA TRP A 85 -24.69 17.37 -4.95
C TRP A 85 -24.64 16.49 -3.70
N ASP A 86 -25.82 16.14 -3.18
CA ASP A 86 -25.97 15.21 -2.06
C ASP A 86 -25.40 13.81 -2.38
N LYS A 87 -25.70 13.27 -3.56
CA LYS A 87 -25.15 11.99 -4.04
C LYS A 87 -23.63 12.05 -4.21
N ALA A 88 -23.09 13.19 -4.65
CA ALA A 88 -21.65 13.39 -4.73
C ALA A 88 -20.99 13.34 -3.34
N HIS A 89 -21.64 13.86 -2.29
CA HIS A 89 -21.16 13.70 -0.92
C HIS A 89 -21.13 12.23 -0.48
N HIS A 90 -22.20 11.47 -0.78
CA HIS A 90 -22.25 10.04 -0.49
C HIS A 90 -21.11 9.28 -1.19
N VAL A 91 -20.94 9.47 -2.50
CA VAL A 91 -19.82 8.85 -3.24
C VAL A 91 -18.47 9.24 -2.62
N THR A 92 -18.26 10.53 -2.35
CA THR A 92 -16.97 11.04 -1.84
C THR A 92 -16.66 10.53 -0.43
N ALA A 93 -17.65 10.53 0.47
CA ALA A 93 -17.50 10.05 1.83
C ALA A 93 -17.14 8.57 1.87
N TYR A 94 -17.87 7.73 1.12
CA TYR A 94 -17.64 6.29 1.10
C TYR A 94 -16.38 5.89 0.32
N ALA A 95 -16.04 6.64 -0.74
CA ALA A 95 -14.75 6.47 -1.41
C ALA A 95 -13.58 6.81 -0.48
N GLY A 96 -13.66 7.94 0.23
CA GLY A 96 -12.65 8.36 1.19
C GLY A 96 -12.47 7.34 2.33
N LEU A 97 -13.58 6.86 2.92
CA LEU A 97 -13.55 5.84 3.96
C LEU A 97 -12.95 4.53 3.47
N MET A 98 -13.43 4.00 2.34
CA MET A 98 -12.93 2.72 1.82
C MET A 98 -11.46 2.82 1.42
N TYR A 99 -11.07 3.91 0.76
CA TYR A 99 -9.69 4.20 0.45
C TYR A 99 -8.82 4.23 1.71
N TRP A 100 -9.23 5.01 2.71
CA TRP A 100 -8.47 5.17 3.96
C TRP A 100 -8.31 3.85 4.69
N PHE A 101 -9.39 3.06 4.81
CA PHE A 101 -9.34 1.74 5.44
C PHE A 101 -8.44 0.78 4.67
N GLY A 102 -8.45 0.87 3.34
CA GLY A 102 -7.60 0.07 2.47
C GLY A 102 -6.10 0.35 2.59
N VAL A 103 -5.72 1.59 2.90
CA VAL A 103 -4.31 1.98 3.07
C VAL A 103 -3.81 1.88 4.52
N SER A 104 -4.71 1.94 5.52
CA SER A 104 -4.36 1.94 6.95
C SER A 104 -4.55 0.59 7.65
N PHE A 105 -5.39 -0.29 7.12
CA PHE A 105 -5.58 -1.65 7.64
C PHE A 105 -5.12 -2.70 6.63
N HIS A 106 -4.95 -3.93 7.11
CA HIS A 106 -4.78 -5.07 6.20
C HIS A 106 -6.00 -5.23 5.28
N ARG A 107 -5.71 -5.49 3.99
CA ARG A 107 -6.72 -5.74 2.94
C ARG A 107 -7.59 -6.91 3.39
N HIS A 108 -8.87 -6.65 3.61
CA HIS A 108 -9.83 -7.67 4.02
C HIS A 108 -11.21 -7.33 3.47
N TRP A 109 -11.97 -8.33 3.04
CA TRP A 109 -13.33 -8.18 2.51
C TRP A 109 -14.33 -7.59 3.51
N ARG A 110 -13.95 -7.51 4.79
CA ARG A 110 -14.84 -7.04 5.86
C ARG A 110 -15.09 -5.53 5.77
N TRP A 111 -14.15 -4.77 5.22
CA TRP A 111 -14.24 -3.32 5.13
C TRP A 111 -15.29 -2.82 4.14
N PRO A 112 -15.33 -3.28 2.88
CA PRO A 112 -16.42 -2.90 1.99
C PRO A 112 -17.77 -3.35 2.55
N VAL A 113 -17.85 -4.56 3.12
CA VAL A 113 -19.08 -5.05 3.76
C VAL A 113 -19.51 -4.17 4.93
N PHE A 114 -18.60 -3.86 5.86
CA PHE A 114 -18.86 -2.97 6.99
C PHE A 114 -19.39 -1.61 6.54
N LEU A 115 -18.77 -0.99 5.54
CA LEU A 115 -19.19 0.31 5.03
C LEU A 115 -20.58 0.24 4.38
N LEU A 116 -20.86 -0.80 3.59
CA LEU A 116 -22.19 -0.98 2.99
C LEU A 116 -23.29 -1.17 4.06
N PHE A 117 -23.00 -1.97 5.10
CA PHE A 117 -23.93 -2.14 6.23
C PHE A 117 -24.11 -0.84 7.02
N MET A 118 -23.04 -0.07 7.23
CA MET A 118 -23.11 1.23 7.88
C MET A 118 -24.00 2.20 7.07
N GLY A 119 -23.82 2.27 5.74
CA GLY A 119 -24.63 3.12 4.89
C GLY A 119 -26.09 2.74 4.87
N GLY A 120 -26.41 1.45 4.81
CA GLY A 120 -27.79 0.99 4.95
C GLY A 120 -28.38 1.24 6.32
N GLY A 121 -27.60 1.07 7.39
CA GLY A 121 -28.02 1.38 8.73
C GLY A 121 -28.36 2.87 8.90
N LEU A 122 -27.51 3.76 8.37
CA LEU A 122 -27.74 5.21 8.42
C LEU A 122 -28.97 5.62 7.63
N GLU A 123 -29.17 5.06 6.44
CA GLU A 123 -30.38 5.28 5.63
C GLU A 123 -31.65 4.91 6.41
N ILE A 124 -31.69 3.72 6.99
CA ILE A 124 -32.83 3.26 7.81
C ILE A 124 -33.04 4.19 9.02
N LEU A 125 -31.96 4.58 9.70
CA LEU A 125 -32.03 5.47 10.86
C LEU A 125 -32.57 6.85 10.49
N GLN A 126 -32.19 7.40 9.34
CA GLN A 126 -32.69 8.69 8.84
C GLN A 126 -34.20 8.64 8.57
N GLY A 127 -34.69 7.56 7.97
CA GLY A 127 -36.12 7.35 7.74
C GLY A 127 -36.92 7.16 9.03
N LEU A 128 -36.41 6.36 9.97
CA LEU A 128 -37.07 6.11 11.25
C LEU A 128 -37.11 7.35 12.14
N SER A 129 -36.09 8.19 12.09
CA SER A 129 -36.01 9.43 12.88
C SER A 129 -36.80 10.59 12.27
N GLY A 130 -37.35 10.42 11.05
CA GLY A 130 -38.03 11.49 10.32
C GLY A 130 -37.10 12.65 9.95
N LEU A 131 -35.78 12.44 10.03
CA LEU A 131 -34.77 13.43 9.68
C LEU A 131 -34.79 13.72 8.18
N ARG A 132 -35.04 12.70 7.36
CA ARG A 132 -35.08 12.77 5.91
C ARG A 132 -35.93 11.65 5.32
N SER A 133 -36.45 11.86 4.11
CA SER A 133 -37.02 10.78 3.29
C SER A 133 -35.92 9.79 2.93
N ASN A 134 -36.17 8.50 3.13
CA ASN A 134 -35.30 7.46 2.59
C ASN A 134 -35.24 7.58 1.07
N ASP A 135 -34.03 7.64 0.51
CA ASP A 135 -33.75 7.60 -0.91
C ASP A 135 -32.86 6.38 -1.24
N PRO A 136 -33.40 5.34 -1.91
CA PRO A 136 -32.61 4.20 -2.37
C PRO A 136 -31.39 4.58 -3.24
N TYR A 137 -31.38 5.77 -3.85
CA TYR A 137 -30.23 6.25 -4.60
C TYR A 137 -29.03 6.64 -3.72
N ASP A 138 -29.22 6.92 -2.44
CA ASP A 138 -28.13 7.20 -1.50
C ASP A 138 -27.35 5.92 -1.18
N MET A 139 -28.05 4.78 -1.09
CA MET A 139 -27.41 3.47 -1.03
C MET A 139 -26.55 3.19 -2.27
N LEU A 140 -27.07 3.50 -3.46
CA LEU A 140 -26.32 3.32 -4.70
C LEU A 140 -25.09 4.22 -4.74
N ALA A 141 -25.21 5.47 -4.31
CA ALA A 141 -24.09 6.40 -4.19
C ALA A 141 -23.02 5.89 -3.21
N ASN A 142 -23.42 5.34 -2.06
CA ASN A 142 -22.51 4.71 -1.10
C ASN A 142 -21.76 3.53 -1.73
N MET A 143 -22.46 2.65 -2.46
CA MET A 143 -21.87 1.51 -3.17
C MET A 143 -20.83 1.96 -4.21
N ILE A 144 -21.18 2.95 -5.03
CA ILE A 144 -20.26 3.53 -6.01
C ILE A 144 -19.02 4.09 -5.30
N GLY A 145 -19.23 4.82 -4.19
CA GLY A 145 -18.13 5.33 -3.37
C GLY A 145 -17.19 4.21 -2.91
N VAL A 146 -17.71 3.14 -2.32
CA VAL A 146 -16.90 1.99 -1.89
C VAL A 146 -16.09 1.41 -3.05
N VAL A 147 -16.71 1.21 -4.23
CA VAL A 147 -16.01 0.70 -5.42
C VAL A 147 -14.90 1.65 -5.87
N VAL A 148 -15.18 2.95 -5.94
CA VAL A 148 -14.18 3.99 -6.28
C VAL A 148 -13.03 3.97 -5.28
N GLY A 149 -13.31 3.89 -3.99
CA GLY A 149 -12.30 3.80 -2.94
C GLY A 149 -11.43 2.55 -3.07
N LEU A 150 -12.01 1.40 -3.46
CA LEU A 150 -11.27 0.18 -3.74
C LEU A 150 -10.28 0.35 -4.90
N PHE A 151 -10.72 0.97 -6.01
CA PHE A 151 -9.85 1.26 -7.15
C PHE A 151 -8.72 2.22 -6.78
N LEU A 152 -8.99 3.24 -5.95
CA LEU A 152 -7.99 4.21 -5.54
C LEU A 152 -6.82 3.60 -4.76
N ILE A 153 -7.05 2.51 -4.01
CA ILE A 153 -5.98 1.82 -3.25
C ILE A 153 -4.90 1.28 -4.18
N ASP A 154 -5.27 0.83 -5.37
CA ASP A 154 -4.36 0.18 -6.31
C ASP A 154 -3.62 1.20 -7.21
N THR A 155 -3.92 2.49 -7.06
CA THR A 155 -3.22 3.59 -7.74
C THR A 155 -1.98 4.04 -6.96
N PRO A 156 -1.08 4.88 -7.53
CA PRO A 156 0.06 5.45 -6.79
C PRO A 156 -0.32 6.19 -5.50
N LEU A 157 -1.57 6.65 -5.39
CA LEU A 157 -2.12 7.21 -4.16
C LEU A 157 -2.06 6.19 -3.01
N GLY A 158 -2.29 4.89 -3.23
CA GLY A 158 -2.17 3.87 -2.18
C GLY A 158 -0.79 3.81 -1.50
N GLY A 159 0.26 4.35 -2.12
CA GLY A 159 1.60 4.43 -1.56
C GLY A 159 1.90 5.65 -0.67
N TRP A 160 1.14 6.75 -0.78
CA TRP A 160 1.52 8.03 -0.15
C TRP A 160 1.55 7.95 1.38
N LEU A 161 0.62 7.18 1.98
CA LEU A 161 0.52 7.08 3.43
C LEU A 161 1.80 6.49 4.04
N ARG A 162 2.41 5.52 3.35
CA ARG A 162 3.71 4.94 3.75
C ARG A 162 4.86 5.93 3.64
N ILE A 163 4.79 6.86 2.69
CA ILE A 163 5.80 7.93 2.55
C ILE A 163 5.67 8.88 3.74
N VAL A 164 4.45 9.36 4.02
CA VAL A 164 4.18 10.27 5.14
C VAL A 164 4.51 9.62 6.49
N ASP A 165 4.14 8.36 6.69
CA ASP A 165 4.48 7.60 7.90
C ASP A 165 6.00 7.51 8.12
N ARG A 166 6.77 7.24 7.07
CA ARG A 166 8.24 7.23 7.14
C ARG A 166 8.82 8.61 7.45
N MET A 167 8.33 9.65 6.77
CA MET A 167 8.75 11.03 7.02
C MET A 167 8.46 11.42 8.48
N LEU A 168 7.27 11.11 8.99
CA LEU A 168 6.90 11.38 10.37
C LEU A 168 7.82 10.63 11.36
N ALA A 169 8.09 9.35 11.11
CA ALA A 169 8.98 8.55 11.95
C ALA A 169 10.42 9.11 11.98
N GLU A 170 10.93 9.58 10.84
CA GLU A 170 12.24 10.21 10.76
C GLU A 170 12.29 11.56 11.48
N GLN A 171 11.24 12.36 11.39
CA GLN A 171 11.17 13.65 12.10
C GLN A 171 11.06 13.46 13.61
N LEU A 172 10.24 12.52 14.08
CA LEU A 172 10.09 12.25 15.51
C LEU A 172 11.38 11.72 16.16
N LYS A 173 12.22 10.98 15.42
CA LYS A 173 13.55 10.55 15.90
C LYS A 173 14.52 11.71 16.15
N LYS A 174 14.32 12.86 15.49
CA LYS A 174 15.17 14.05 15.65
C LYS A 174 14.79 14.88 16.88
N ILE A 175 13.61 14.66 17.45
CA ILE A 175 13.17 15.40 18.63
C ILE A 175 13.91 14.83 19.85
N PRO A 176 14.75 15.61 20.53
CA PRO A 176 15.44 15.14 21.73
C PRO A 176 14.40 14.77 22.80
N PRO A 177 14.60 13.67 23.56
CA PRO A 177 13.69 13.35 24.66
C PRO A 177 13.71 14.51 25.67
N CYS A 178 12.54 14.95 26.11
CA CYS A 178 12.43 15.88 27.23
C CYS A 178 13.08 15.21 28.46
N GLN A 179 14.19 15.77 28.92
CA GLN A 179 14.86 15.37 30.17
C GLN A 179 14.22 16.06 31.36
#